data_AF-A0A957JAK8-F1
#
_entry.id   AF-A0A957JAK8-F1
#
_cell.length_a   1.000
_cell.length_b   1.000
_cell.length_c   1.000
_cell.angle_alpha   90.00
_cell.angle_beta   90.00
_cell.angle_gamma   90.00
#
_symmetry.space_group_name_H-M   'P 1'
#
loop_
_entity.id
_entity.type
_entity.pdbx_description
1 polymer ?
#
loop_
_entity_poly.entity_id
_entity_poly.type
_entity_poly.pdbx_seq_one_letter_code
_entity_poly.pdbx_strand_id
1 'polypeptide(L)'
;TGMQLHRADGVIIRTQKTTNGTWIDTGPLMPYSVLALAIVPGTERAPSTMLSVDVTYLENEFLRVELNGDGDITRIYDKTNGREVLPEGAIANQFQAFEDRPLFWDAWDVDIFYEDKQWLAEPASSVTVVEAGPLRATLEIKRRILNSDYTERISLAHNRGQLDVDTTINWQEKHVLLKV
;
A
#
# COMPACT_ATOMS: atom_id res chain seq x y z
N THR A 1 -20.93 -8.27 26.02
CA THR A 1 -20.10 -7.09 26.39
C THR A 1 -18.84 -7.17 25.58
N GLY A 2 -18.48 -6.14 24.83
CA GLY A 2 -17.21 -6.10 24.09
C GLY A 2 -16.04 -5.76 25.01
N MET A 3 -14.83 -5.77 24.45
CA MET A 3 -13.61 -5.27 25.11
C MET A 3 -13.11 -4.06 24.34
N GLN A 4 -12.57 -3.06 25.05
CA GLN A 4 -11.99 -1.85 24.48
C GLN A 4 -10.59 -1.64 25.04
N LEU A 5 -9.71 -1.04 24.22
CA LEU A 5 -8.39 -0.60 24.65
C LEU A 5 -8.46 0.84 25.13
N HIS A 6 -7.94 1.10 26.31
CA HIS A 6 -7.88 2.43 26.93
C HIS A 6 -6.44 2.78 27.24
N ARG A 7 -6.11 4.06 27.13
CA ARG A 7 -4.91 4.64 27.73
C ARG A 7 -5.08 4.78 29.24
N ALA A 8 -3.96 4.94 29.96
CA ALA A 8 -3.96 5.20 31.40
C ALA A 8 -4.73 6.47 31.81
N ASP A 9 -4.85 7.44 30.90
CA ASP A 9 -5.63 8.69 31.07
C ASP A 9 -7.14 8.51 30.81
N GLY A 10 -7.59 7.29 30.50
CA GLY A 10 -8.99 6.94 30.24
C GLY A 10 -9.44 7.16 28.79
N VAL A 11 -8.58 7.65 27.90
CA VAL A 11 -8.90 7.84 26.48
C VAL A 11 -9.06 6.49 25.78
N ILE A 12 -10.16 6.31 25.07
CA ILE A 12 -10.43 5.12 24.26
C ILE A 12 -9.51 5.11 23.05
N ILE A 13 -8.82 4.00 22.85
CA ILE A 13 -7.98 3.72 21.70
C ILE A 13 -8.81 3.08 20.61
N ARG A 14 -8.75 3.66 19.41
CA ARG A 14 -9.42 3.10 18.24
C ARG A 14 -8.65 1.88 17.79
N THR A 15 -9.40 0.83 17.46
CA THR A 15 -8.86 -0.42 16.95
C THR A 15 -9.52 -0.86 15.67
N GLN A 16 -8.80 -1.66 14.91
CA GLN A 16 -9.32 -2.37 13.76
C GLN A 16 -8.72 -3.76 13.72
N LYS A 17 -9.59 -4.77 13.85
CA LYS A 17 -9.17 -6.17 13.71
C LYS A 17 -8.95 -6.51 12.25
N THR A 18 -7.92 -7.29 12.00
CA THR A 18 -7.56 -7.86 10.69
C THR A 18 -7.34 -9.36 10.86
N THR A 19 -7.13 -10.07 9.75
CA THR A 19 -6.78 -11.50 9.78
C THR A 19 -5.46 -11.78 10.48
N ASN A 20 -4.51 -10.83 10.46
CA ASN A 20 -3.14 -11.02 10.94
C ASN A 20 -2.83 -10.25 12.25
N GLY A 21 -3.82 -9.61 12.87
CA GLY A 21 -3.61 -8.83 14.07
C GLY A 21 -4.62 -7.71 14.27
N THR A 22 -4.25 -6.70 15.06
CA THR A 22 -5.10 -5.53 15.35
C THR A 22 -4.31 -4.26 15.12
N TRP A 23 -4.83 -3.39 14.26
CA TRP A 23 -4.37 -2.01 14.17
C TRP A 23 -4.85 -1.23 15.38
N ILE A 24 -3.97 -0.37 15.89
CA ILE A 24 -4.20 0.45 17.06
C ILE A 24 -3.78 1.87 16.70
N ASP A 25 -4.70 2.82 16.81
CA ASP A 25 -4.39 4.24 16.70
C ASP A 25 -4.09 4.80 18.09
N THR A 26 -2.79 4.92 18.40
CA THR A 26 -2.31 5.43 19.68
C THR A 26 -2.30 6.96 19.75
N GLY A 27 -2.60 7.64 18.62
CA GLY A 27 -2.29 9.04 18.44
C GLY A 27 -0.78 9.31 18.37
N PRO A 28 -0.33 10.56 18.55
CA PRO A 28 1.09 10.88 18.57
C PRO A 28 1.78 10.25 19.79
N LEU A 29 2.91 9.59 19.54
CA LEU A 29 3.81 9.09 20.58
C LEU A 29 5.12 9.87 20.55
N MET A 30 5.59 10.26 21.73
CA MET A 30 6.89 10.91 21.84
C MET A 30 8.01 9.88 21.64
N PRO A 31 9.15 10.26 21.03
CA PRO A 31 10.32 9.38 20.93
C PRO A 31 10.72 8.84 22.32
N TYR A 32 11.04 7.53 22.38
CA TYR A 32 11.41 6.83 23.60
C TYR A 32 10.38 6.88 24.75
N SER A 33 9.10 7.14 24.45
CA SER A 33 8.02 7.07 25.43
C SER A 33 7.41 5.67 25.53
N VAL A 34 6.77 5.39 26.67
CA VAL A 34 5.98 4.18 26.89
C VAL A 34 4.53 4.60 27.10
N LEU A 35 3.62 4.02 26.33
CA LEU A 35 2.18 4.19 26.51
C LEU A 35 1.58 2.90 27.07
N ALA A 36 1.14 2.94 28.33
CA ALA A 36 0.42 1.82 28.93
C ALA A 36 -1.01 1.74 28.40
N LEU A 37 -1.41 0.55 27.98
CA LEU A 37 -2.76 0.24 27.51
C LEU A 37 -3.44 -0.75 28.46
N ALA A 38 -4.73 -0.53 28.72
CA ALA A 38 -5.58 -1.40 29.51
C ALA A 38 -6.74 -1.91 28.67
N ILE A 39 -7.12 -3.18 28.85
CA ILE A 39 -8.32 -3.76 28.25
C ILE A 39 -9.45 -3.65 29.26
N VAL A 40 -10.54 -3.00 28.88
CA VAL A 40 -11.71 -2.80 29.74
C VAL A 40 -13.00 -3.25 29.05
N PRO A 41 -14.02 -3.68 29.82
CA PRO A 41 -15.33 -3.97 29.25
C PRO A 41 -15.96 -2.72 28.63
N GLY A 42 -16.45 -2.83 27.40
CA GLY A 42 -17.08 -1.71 26.70
C GLY A 42 -17.64 -2.09 25.34
N THR A 43 -18.39 -1.19 24.72
CA THR A 43 -18.96 -1.42 23.38
C THR A 43 -18.09 -0.71 22.36
N GLU A 44 -17.35 -1.48 21.56
CA GLU A 44 -16.55 -0.97 20.46
C GLU A 44 -17.43 -0.20 19.48
N ARG A 45 -17.20 1.10 19.33
CA ARG A 45 -17.87 1.94 18.35
C ARG A 45 -16.89 2.19 17.22
N ALA A 46 -17.25 1.77 16.00
CA ALA A 46 -16.44 2.05 14.83
C ALA A 46 -16.25 3.58 14.70
N PRO A 47 -15.01 4.09 14.67
CA PRO A 47 -14.78 5.51 14.47
C PRO A 47 -15.30 5.94 13.09
N SER A 48 -15.92 7.11 13.00
CA SER A 48 -16.25 7.72 11.72
C SER A 48 -14.99 8.37 11.15
N THR A 49 -14.42 7.78 10.11
CA THR A 49 -13.29 8.34 9.36
C THR A 49 -13.72 8.56 7.91
N MET A 50 -12.97 9.40 7.18
CA MET A 50 -13.17 9.61 5.75
C MET A 50 -12.50 8.54 4.90
N LEU A 51 -12.00 7.47 5.53
CA LEU A 51 -11.33 6.39 4.86
C LEU A 51 -12.37 5.52 4.13
N SER A 52 -12.20 5.37 2.83
CA SER A 52 -13.07 4.58 1.97
C SER A 52 -12.23 3.84 0.93
N VAL A 53 -12.77 2.71 0.47
CA VAL A 53 -12.09 1.84 -0.47
C VAL A 53 -13.12 1.11 -1.32
N ASP A 54 -12.77 0.94 -2.58
CA ASP A 54 -13.42 0.07 -3.56
C ASP A 54 -12.32 -0.55 -4.43
N VAL A 55 -12.62 -1.57 -5.22
CA VAL A 55 -11.65 -2.16 -6.16
C VAL A 55 -11.06 -1.14 -7.15
N THR A 56 -11.73 0.00 -7.36
CA THR A 56 -11.27 1.08 -8.24
C THR A 56 -10.60 2.26 -7.52
N TYR A 57 -10.64 2.35 -6.18
CA TYR A 57 -10.01 3.48 -5.48
C TYR A 57 -9.71 3.24 -4.00
N LEU A 58 -8.76 4.01 -3.47
CA LEU A 58 -8.57 4.25 -2.04
C LEU A 58 -8.64 5.75 -1.76
N GLU A 59 -9.34 6.16 -0.72
CA GLU A 59 -9.47 7.59 -0.38
C GLU A 59 -9.50 7.83 1.12
N ASN A 60 -8.76 8.82 1.60
CA ASN A 60 -8.83 9.32 2.97
C ASN A 60 -8.93 10.87 2.96
N GLU A 61 -8.72 11.52 4.10
CA GLU A 61 -8.78 12.99 4.20
C GLU A 61 -7.71 13.70 3.35
N PHE A 62 -6.60 13.02 3.04
CA PHE A 62 -5.40 13.61 2.44
C PHE A 62 -5.20 13.23 0.97
N LEU A 63 -5.54 12.00 0.59
CA LEU A 63 -5.28 11.43 -0.73
C LEU A 63 -6.55 10.80 -1.31
N ARG A 64 -6.66 10.86 -2.63
CA ARG A 64 -7.54 9.99 -3.42
C ARG A 64 -6.70 9.31 -4.50
N VAL A 65 -6.68 7.98 -4.48
CA VAL A 65 -5.93 7.12 -5.40
C VAL A 65 -6.92 6.34 -6.23
N GLU A 66 -6.82 6.40 -7.56
CA GLU A 66 -7.74 5.71 -8.47
C GLU A 66 -6.99 4.73 -9.37
N LEU A 67 -7.63 3.59 -9.62
CA LEU A 67 -7.12 2.48 -10.42
C LEU A 67 -8.01 2.26 -11.65
N ASN A 68 -7.40 1.93 -12.78
CA ASN A 68 -8.14 1.53 -13.98
C ASN A 68 -8.55 0.04 -13.93
N GLY A 69 -9.20 -0.45 -14.99
CA GLY A 69 -9.62 -1.85 -15.11
C GLY A 69 -8.48 -2.87 -15.15
N ASP A 70 -7.26 -2.44 -15.50
CA ASP A 70 -6.06 -3.27 -15.48
C ASP A 70 -5.38 -3.27 -14.09
N GLY A 71 -5.93 -2.54 -13.12
CA GLY A 71 -5.39 -2.39 -11.77
C GLY A 71 -4.23 -1.40 -11.66
N ASP A 72 -4.00 -0.56 -12.68
CA ASP A 72 -2.95 0.45 -12.67
C ASP A 72 -3.40 1.70 -11.93
N ILE A 73 -2.52 2.28 -11.10
CA ILE A 73 -2.78 3.59 -10.50
C ILE A 73 -2.67 4.65 -11.60
N THR A 74 -3.80 5.24 -11.95
CA THR A 74 -3.91 6.27 -13.01
C THR A 74 -4.06 7.66 -12.44
N ARG A 75 -4.38 7.78 -11.15
CA ARG A 75 -4.56 9.07 -10.49
C ARG A 75 -4.17 9.00 -9.02
N ILE A 76 -3.41 10.00 -8.58
CA ILE A 76 -3.17 10.27 -7.17
C ILE A 76 -3.41 11.76 -6.96
N TYR A 77 -4.52 12.09 -6.31
CA TYR A 77 -4.90 13.45 -5.99
C TYR A 77 -4.52 13.78 -4.54
N ASP A 78 -3.64 14.77 -4.38
CA ASP A 78 -3.28 15.33 -3.08
C ASP A 78 -4.29 16.41 -2.69
N LYS A 79 -5.17 16.08 -1.75
CA LYS A 79 -6.21 16.98 -1.24
C LYS A 79 -5.66 18.07 -0.34
N THR A 80 -4.49 17.84 0.26
CA THR A 80 -3.85 18.83 1.14
C THR A 80 -3.37 20.02 0.32
N ASN A 81 -2.78 19.76 -0.85
CA ASN A 81 -2.26 20.79 -1.74
C ASN A 81 -3.18 21.08 -2.96
N GLY A 82 -4.29 20.34 -3.10
CA GLY A 82 -5.27 20.52 -4.16
C GLY A 82 -4.75 20.25 -5.57
N ARG A 83 -3.89 19.23 -5.75
CA ARG A 83 -3.20 18.96 -7.02
C ARG A 83 -3.15 17.49 -7.40
N GLU A 84 -3.01 17.23 -8.70
CA GLU A 84 -2.59 15.91 -9.19
C GLU A 84 -1.10 15.69 -8.88
N VAL A 85 -0.76 14.50 -8.41
CA VAL A 85 0.63 14.08 -8.19
C VAL A 85 1.23 13.51 -9.47
N LEU A 86 0.42 12.85 -10.29
CA LEU A 86 0.85 12.24 -11.55
C LEU A 86 0.68 13.20 -12.73
N PRO A 87 1.63 13.22 -13.68
CA PRO A 87 1.42 13.85 -14.98
C PRO A 87 0.23 13.22 -15.72
N GLU A 88 -0.38 13.98 -16.63
CA GLU A 88 -1.48 13.48 -17.46
C GLU A 88 -1.06 12.22 -18.25
N GLY A 89 -1.87 11.16 -18.14
CA GLY A 89 -1.63 9.88 -18.81
C GLY A 89 -0.54 8.99 -18.18
N ALA A 90 0.12 9.45 -17.12
CA ALA A 90 1.13 8.65 -16.43
C ALA A 90 0.49 7.55 -15.57
N ILE A 91 1.17 6.40 -15.48
CA ILE A 91 0.82 5.30 -14.59
C ILE A 91 1.84 5.25 -13.45
N ALA A 92 1.38 5.15 -12.21
CA ALA A 92 2.23 4.97 -11.04
C ALA A 92 2.36 3.51 -10.63
N ASN A 93 3.41 3.20 -9.86
CA ASN A 93 3.68 1.87 -9.32
C ASN A 93 3.68 0.76 -10.40
N GLN A 94 4.22 1.07 -11.58
CA GLN A 94 4.28 0.11 -12.69
C GLN A 94 5.62 -0.61 -12.68
N PHE A 95 5.58 -1.93 -12.52
CA PHE A 95 6.78 -2.75 -12.63
C PHE A 95 7.30 -2.81 -14.07
N GLN A 96 8.59 -2.58 -14.20
CA GLN A 96 9.36 -2.60 -15.44
C GLN A 96 10.51 -3.60 -15.27
N ALA A 97 10.55 -4.62 -16.13
CA ALA A 97 11.63 -5.58 -16.21
C ALA A 97 12.55 -5.22 -17.38
N PHE A 98 13.86 -5.36 -17.16
CA PHE A 98 14.89 -5.03 -18.13
C PHE A 98 15.86 -6.19 -18.28
N GLU A 99 16.40 -6.39 -19.49
CA GLU A 99 17.46 -7.38 -19.69
C GLU A 99 18.74 -6.89 -19.00
N ASP A 100 19.30 -7.72 -18.12
CA ASP A 100 20.47 -7.38 -17.33
C ASP A 100 21.61 -8.38 -17.61
N ARG A 101 22.34 -8.11 -18.69
CA ARG A 101 23.47 -8.92 -19.15
C ARG A 101 24.70 -8.03 -19.33
N PRO A 102 25.39 -7.70 -18.24
CA PRO A 102 26.56 -6.83 -18.32
C PRO A 102 27.72 -7.53 -19.03
N LEU A 103 28.61 -6.72 -19.62
CA LEU A 103 29.72 -7.19 -20.46
C LEU A 103 30.79 -7.98 -19.67
N PHE A 104 31.02 -7.63 -18.40
CA PHE A 104 32.16 -8.15 -17.63
C PHE A 104 31.78 -8.77 -16.28
N TRP A 105 30.95 -8.10 -15.47
CA TRP A 105 30.67 -8.53 -14.09
C TRP A 105 29.19 -8.50 -13.72
N ASP A 106 28.50 -9.63 -13.96
CA ASP A 106 27.09 -9.92 -13.63
C ASP A 106 26.60 -9.36 -12.28
N ALA A 107 27.39 -9.51 -11.22
CA ALA A 107 26.94 -9.17 -9.87
C ALA A 107 27.27 -7.73 -9.42
N TRP A 108 27.95 -6.94 -10.25
CA TRP A 108 28.48 -5.61 -9.86
C TRP A 108 28.09 -4.50 -10.82
N ASP A 109 27.90 -4.80 -12.09
CA ASP A 109 27.59 -3.83 -13.12
C ASP A 109 26.14 -3.92 -13.55
N VAL A 110 25.50 -2.76 -13.70
CA VAL A 110 24.30 -2.59 -14.53
C VAL A 110 24.73 -1.71 -15.70
N ASP A 111 24.89 -2.31 -16.87
CA ASP A 111 25.37 -1.60 -18.06
C ASP A 111 24.32 -0.64 -18.60
N ILE A 112 24.75 0.48 -19.19
CA ILE A 112 23.86 1.56 -19.68
C ILE A 112 22.82 1.12 -20.71
N PHE A 113 23.02 -0.02 -21.36
CA PHE A 113 22.16 -0.56 -22.41
C PHE A 113 21.04 -1.46 -21.87
N TYR A 114 20.91 -1.63 -20.55
CA TYR A 114 19.86 -2.47 -19.94
C TYR A 114 18.44 -2.03 -20.35
N GLU A 115 18.25 -0.74 -20.67
CA GLU A 115 16.97 -0.16 -21.11
C GLU A 115 16.57 -0.56 -22.54
N ASP A 116 17.46 -1.17 -23.33
CA ASP A 116 17.19 -1.53 -24.74
C ASP A 116 16.09 -2.60 -24.88
N LYS A 117 15.85 -3.39 -23.82
CA LYS A 117 14.78 -4.39 -23.77
C LYS A 117 14.00 -4.26 -22.48
N GLN A 118 12.81 -3.69 -22.59
CA GLN A 118 11.89 -3.49 -21.49
C GLN A 118 10.63 -4.33 -21.65
N TRP A 119 10.16 -4.88 -20.54
CA TRP A 119 8.84 -5.52 -20.42
C TRP A 119 8.07 -4.86 -19.29
N LEU A 120 6.81 -4.55 -19.55
CA LEU A 120 5.88 -4.10 -18.50
C LEU A 120 5.18 -5.31 -17.88
N ALA A 121 4.75 -5.17 -16.63
CA ALA A 121 3.86 -6.15 -16.04
C ALA A 121 2.55 -6.30 -16.84
N GLU A 122 2.00 -7.50 -16.83
CA GLU A 122 0.69 -7.78 -17.40
C GLU A 122 -0.42 -7.08 -16.58
N PRO A 123 -1.60 -6.83 -17.19
CA PRO A 123 -2.78 -6.40 -16.45
C PRO A 123 -3.06 -7.26 -15.22
N ALA A 124 -3.66 -6.67 -14.19
CA ALA A 124 -4.00 -7.39 -12.98
C ALA A 124 -4.91 -8.59 -13.27
N SER A 125 -4.46 -9.76 -12.85
CA SER A 125 -5.29 -10.97 -12.81
C SER A 125 -6.39 -10.87 -11.76
N SER A 126 -6.19 -10.03 -10.73
CA SER A 126 -7.15 -9.80 -9.65
C SER A 126 -6.87 -8.47 -8.95
N VAL A 127 -7.94 -7.74 -8.62
CA VAL A 127 -7.93 -6.60 -7.69
C VAL A 127 -9.04 -6.83 -6.67
N THR A 128 -8.69 -6.85 -5.38
CA THR A 128 -9.64 -7.16 -4.31
C THR A 128 -9.45 -6.26 -3.10
N VAL A 129 -10.56 -5.90 -2.46
CA VAL A 129 -10.52 -5.24 -1.14
C VAL A 129 -10.27 -6.31 -0.08
N VAL A 130 -9.08 -6.29 0.52
CA VAL A 130 -8.70 -7.24 1.59
C VAL A 130 -8.82 -6.64 2.98
N GLU A 131 -8.93 -5.33 3.08
CA GLU A 131 -9.13 -4.61 4.33
C GLU A 131 -9.99 -3.36 4.09
N ALA A 132 -11.12 -3.26 4.79
CA ALA A 132 -12.05 -2.13 4.73
C ALA A 132 -12.49 -1.76 6.15
N GLY A 133 -11.59 -1.12 6.89
CA GLY A 133 -11.90 -0.66 8.23
C GLY A 133 -11.57 0.83 8.40
N PRO A 134 -11.91 1.39 9.57
CA PRO A 134 -11.86 2.83 9.76
C PRO A 134 -10.45 3.38 10.02
N LEU A 135 -9.46 2.53 10.35
CA LEU A 135 -8.07 2.93 10.58
C LEU A 135 -7.18 2.72 9.35
N ARG A 136 -7.43 1.65 8.59
CA ARG A 136 -6.69 1.28 7.40
C ARG A 136 -7.60 0.60 6.37
N ALA A 137 -7.34 0.88 5.11
CA ALA A 137 -7.94 0.20 3.98
C ALA A 137 -6.85 -0.28 3.04
N THR A 138 -7.06 -1.44 2.43
CA THR A 138 -6.03 -2.13 1.62
C THR A 138 -6.66 -2.82 0.42
N LEU A 139 -6.10 -2.55 -0.76
CA LEU A 139 -6.32 -3.33 -1.97
C LEU A 139 -5.19 -4.36 -2.14
N GLU A 140 -5.55 -5.59 -2.52
CA GLU A 140 -4.61 -6.61 -2.97
C GLU A 140 -4.73 -6.75 -4.49
N ILE A 141 -3.59 -6.59 -5.18
CA ILE A 141 -3.46 -6.65 -6.63
C ILE A 141 -2.53 -7.80 -6.97
N LYS A 142 -2.98 -8.72 -7.83
CA LYS A 142 -2.18 -9.87 -8.29
C LYS A 142 -1.84 -9.73 -9.75
N ARG A 143 -0.56 -9.80 -10.06
CA ARG A 143 -0.02 -9.56 -11.40
C ARG A 143 1.09 -10.57 -11.71
N ARG A 144 1.47 -10.57 -12.97
CA ARG A 144 2.61 -11.31 -13.48
C ARG A 144 3.50 -10.38 -14.28
N ILE A 145 4.81 -10.57 -14.16
CA ILE A 145 5.80 -9.96 -15.05
C ILE A 145 6.72 -11.07 -15.52
N LEU A 146 6.84 -11.23 -16.85
CA LEU A 146 7.55 -12.34 -17.47
C LEU A 146 7.06 -13.71 -16.95
N ASN A 147 7.85 -14.43 -16.16
CA ASN A 147 7.52 -15.73 -15.56
C ASN A 147 7.30 -15.64 -14.04
N SER A 148 7.28 -14.42 -13.48
CA SER A 148 7.22 -14.17 -12.05
C SER A 148 5.86 -13.61 -11.67
N ASP A 149 5.13 -14.35 -10.83
CA ASP A 149 3.90 -13.87 -10.20
C ASP A 149 4.24 -13.00 -8.98
N TYR A 150 3.49 -11.91 -8.80
CA TYR A 150 3.62 -11.03 -7.66
C TYR A 150 2.27 -10.53 -7.14
N THR A 151 2.27 -10.16 -5.87
CA THR A 151 1.13 -9.59 -5.17
C THR A 151 1.56 -8.29 -4.52
N GLU A 152 0.80 -7.23 -4.75
CA GLU A 152 0.97 -5.93 -4.10
C GLU A 152 -0.21 -5.65 -3.20
N ARG A 153 0.07 -5.12 -2.01
CA ARG A 153 -0.94 -4.59 -1.09
C ARG A 153 -0.78 -3.09 -0.97
N ILE A 154 -1.73 -2.37 -1.55
CA ILE A 154 -1.74 -0.90 -1.61
C ILE A 154 -2.69 -0.39 -0.53
N SER A 155 -2.19 0.44 0.38
CA SER A 155 -2.91 0.79 1.60
C SER A 155 -2.93 2.28 1.89
N LEU A 156 -4.03 2.75 2.46
CA LEU A 156 -4.13 4.06 3.10
C LEU A 156 -4.49 3.87 4.57
N ALA A 157 -3.78 4.60 5.43
CA ALA A 157 -4.20 4.82 6.81
C ALA A 157 -5.09 6.06 6.90
N HIS A 158 -5.99 6.10 7.88
CA HIS A 158 -6.95 7.21 8.02
C HIS A 158 -6.32 8.57 8.37
N ASN A 159 -5.11 8.58 8.95
CA ASN A 159 -4.51 9.75 9.62
C ASN A 159 -3.23 10.29 8.95
N ARG A 160 -2.90 9.86 7.72
CA ARG A 160 -1.74 10.38 6.97
C ARG A 160 -1.96 10.38 5.47
N GLY A 161 -1.35 11.34 4.78
CA GLY A 161 -1.30 11.43 3.32
C GLY A 161 -0.17 10.61 2.70
N GLN A 162 -0.12 9.31 3.01
CA GLN A 162 0.90 8.39 2.52
C GLN A 162 0.22 7.15 1.92
N LEU A 163 0.65 6.78 0.72
CA LEU A 163 0.32 5.52 0.08
C LEU A 163 1.39 4.49 0.44
N ASP A 164 1.00 3.41 1.11
CA ASP A 164 1.91 2.31 1.44
C ASP A 164 1.74 1.18 0.43
N VAL A 165 2.85 0.66 -0.09
CA VAL A 165 2.89 -0.48 -1.03
C VAL A 165 3.75 -1.58 -0.42
N ASP A 166 3.17 -2.76 -0.25
CA ASP A 166 3.84 -3.98 0.20
C ASP A 166 3.83 -5.00 -0.94
N THR A 167 5.01 -5.36 -1.45
CA THR A 167 5.16 -6.26 -2.60
C THR A 167 5.75 -7.59 -2.14
N THR A 168 5.08 -8.68 -2.51
CA THR A 168 5.64 -10.04 -2.45
C THR A 168 5.74 -10.60 -3.86
N ILE A 169 6.94 -11.00 -4.27
CA ILE A 169 7.20 -11.56 -5.60
C ILE A 169 7.82 -12.94 -5.50
N ASN A 170 7.31 -13.90 -6.28
CA ASN A 170 7.98 -15.16 -6.53
C ASN A 170 8.90 -15.00 -7.75
N TRP A 171 10.13 -14.55 -7.51
CA TRP A 171 11.07 -14.20 -8.58
C TRP A 171 11.64 -15.45 -9.25
N GLN A 172 11.36 -15.60 -10.55
CA GLN A 172 11.77 -16.75 -11.37
C GLN A 172 12.69 -16.35 -12.53
N GLU A 173 13.04 -15.06 -12.66
CA GLU A 173 13.87 -14.59 -13.76
C GLU A 173 15.37 -14.72 -13.48
N LYS A 174 16.16 -14.72 -14.56
CA LYS A 174 17.62 -14.69 -14.54
C LYS A 174 18.09 -13.60 -15.48
N HIS A 175 19.11 -12.84 -15.06
CA HIS A 175 19.65 -11.73 -15.87
C HIS A 175 18.55 -10.73 -16.24
N VAL A 176 17.72 -10.39 -15.24
CA VAL A 176 16.64 -9.41 -15.36
C VAL A 176 16.71 -8.47 -14.16
N LEU A 177 16.66 -7.17 -14.43
CA LEU A 177 16.52 -6.13 -13.44
C LEU A 177 15.04 -5.71 -13.35
N LEU A 178 14.48 -5.70 -12.15
CA LEU A 178 13.13 -5.18 -11.89
C LEU A 178 13.20 -3.77 -11.29
N LYS A 179 12.37 -2.87 -11.79
CA LYS A 179 12.23 -1.49 -11.31
C LYS A 179 10.76 -1.12 -11.13
N VAL A 180 10.52 -0.15 -10.25
CA VAL A 180 9.24 0.56 -10.03
C VAL A 180 9.49 2.06 -9.95
#